data_AF-A0A9W8LY80-F1
#
_entry.id   AF-A0A9W8LY80-F1
#
_cell.length_a   1.000
_cell.length_b   1.000
_cell.length_c   1.000
_cell.angle_alpha   90.00
_cell.angle_beta   90.00
_cell.angle_gamma   90.00
#
_symmetry.space_group_name_H-M   'P 1'
#
loop_
_entity.id
_entity.type
_entity.pdbx_description
1 polymer ?
#
loop_
_entity_poly.entity_id
_entity_poly.type
_entity_poly.pdbx_seq_one_letter_code
_entity_poly.pdbx_strand_id
1 'polypeptide(L)'
;GYYNRKVSAVALMRLLDLHDARVNSLVVQGDLIPNTANNGKIVTRSMSRVNPDQFTQIAAPVKIFKLLLAEIDMDVESMYVRNGGAGLSAVVDANELDTGDGDEDNWEDDGIEDAGLADELEYYAHFADDEFDDDDDDDEDVQADPIYHQDLNETLGSYLKQITCNENFGTSIAPLLTSREQSILSKM
;
A
#
# COMPACT_ATOMS: atom_id res chain seq x y z
N GLY A 1 -1.02 -6.79 -9.20
CA GLY A 1 -0.51 -6.06 -10.37
C GLY A 1 -0.57 -4.55 -10.27
N TYR A 2 0.31 -3.88 -11.02
CA TYR A 2 0.34 -2.43 -11.23
C TYR A 2 -0.88 -1.92 -12.03
N TYR A 3 -1.31 -2.68 -13.03
CA TYR A 3 -2.52 -2.40 -13.81
C TYR A 3 -3.77 -2.29 -12.92
N ASN A 4 -3.97 -3.25 -12.02
CA ASN A 4 -5.07 -3.25 -11.05
C ASN A 4 -5.12 -1.98 -10.17
N ARG A 5 -3.96 -1.43 -9.81
CA ARG A 5 -3.90 -0.13 -9.09
C ARG A 5 -4.34 1.03 -9.99
N LYS A 6 -3.87 1.09 -11.24
CA LYS A 6 -4.33 2.10 -12.22
C LYS A 6 -5.85 2.07 -12.41
N VAL A 7 -6.40 0.89 -12.66
CA VAL A 7 -7.84 0.70 -12.85
C VAL A 7 -8.62 1.17 -11.62
N SER A 8 -8.18 0.78 -10.42
CA SER A 8 -8.81 1.19 -9.17
C SER A 8 -8.77 2.71 -8.98
N ALA A 9 -7.63 3.35 -9.21
CA ALA A 9 -7.47 4.79 -9.10
C ALA A 9 -8.36 5.54 -10.11
N VAL A 10 -8.39 5.12 -11.38
CA VAL A 10 -9.24 5.71 -12.42
C VAL A 10 -10.73 5.53 -12.08
N ALA A 11 -11.14 4.35 -11.62
CA ALA A 11 -12.52 4.10 -11.22
C ALA A 11 -12.95 5.02 -10.07
N LEU A 12 -12.08 5.24 -9.09
CA LEU A 12 -12.33 6.16 -7.97
C LEU A 12 -12.44 7.63 -8.41
N MET A 13 -11.61 8.08 -9.36
CA MET A 13 -11.75 9.41 -9.96
C MET A 13 -13.10 9.57 -10.64
N ARG A 14 -13.51 8.59 -11.47
CA ARG A 14 -14.81 8.61 -12.14
C ARG A 14 -15.97 8.60 -11.14
N LEU A 15 -15.83 7.87 -10.04
CA LEU A 15 -16.85 7.79 -9.00
C LEU A 15 -17.09 9.15 -8.32
N LEU A 16 -16.02 9.93 -8.09
CA LEU A 16 -16.12 11.29 -7.58
C LEU A 16 -16.78 12.24 -8.59
N ASP A 17 -16.44 12.11 -9.88
CA ASP A 17 -17.01 12.95 -10.95
C ASP A 17 -18.53 12.80 -11.11
N LEU A 18 -19.07 11.63 -10.77
CA LEU A 18 -20.52 11.37 -10.84
C LEU A 18 -21.32 12.18 -9.82
N HIS A 19 -20.69 12.68 -8.75
CA HIS A 19 -21.35 13.44 -7.67
C HIS A 19 -22.63 12.77 -7.14
N ASP A 20 -22.69 11.43 -7.13
CA ASP A 20 -23.89 10.68 -6.78
C ASP A 20 -24.22 10.86 -5.29
N ALA A 21 -25.44 11.30 -5.01
CA ALA A 21 -25.94 11.50 -3.65
C ALA A 21 -25.85 10.23 -2.78
N ARG A 22 -25.99 9.04 -3.39
CA ARG A 22 -25.87 7.76 -2.69
C ARG A 22 -24.47 7.58 -2.13
N VAL A 23 -23.45 7.87 -2.94
CA VAL A 23 -22.04 7.78 -2.52
C VAL A 23 -21.71 8.87 -1.51
N ASN A 24 -22.18 10.10 -1.74
CA ASN A 24 -21.94 11.23 -0.84
C ASN A 24 -22.53 11.02 0.57
N SER A 25 -23.62 10.25 0.68
CA SER A 25 -24.26 9.95 1.96
C SER A 25 -23.59 8.83 2.77
N LEU A 26 -22.69 8.06 2.16
CA LEU A 26 -21.99 6.96 2.82
C LEU A 26 -20.92 7.47 3.78
N VAL A 27 -20.88 6.86 4.97
CA VAL A 27 -19.85 7.09 5.99
C VAL A 27 -18.97 5.86 6.06
N VAL A 28 -17.66 6.07 6.02
CA VAL A 28 -16.63 5.03 5.97
C VAL A 28 -15.54 5.30 7.00
N GLN A 29 -14.73 4.26 7.27
CA GLN A 29 -13.59 4.36 8.17
C GLN A 29 -12.48 5.22 7.55
N GLY A 30 -12.08 6.26 8.28
CA GLY A 30 -11.05 7.22 7.94
C GLY A 30 -9.68 6.79 8.45
N ASP A 31 -9.17 7.56 9.40
CA ASP A 31 -7.82 7.42 9.97
C ASP A 31 -7.89 6.69 11.31
N LEU A 32 -6.83 5.96 11.63
CA LEU A 32 -6.68 5.29 12.92
C LEU A 32 -6.56 6.33 14.03
N ILE A 33 -7.41 6.21 15.05
CA ILE A 33 -7.35 6.99 16.27
C ILE A 33 -6.32 6.30 17.17
N PRO A 34 -5.16 6.92 17.44
CA PRO A 34 -4.12 6.29 18.24
C PRO A 34 -4.63 6.01 19.65
N ASN A 35 -4.55 4.75 20.06
CA ASN A 35 -5.01 4.34 21.38
C ASN A 35 -4.00 4.75 22.45
N THR A 36 -4.39 5.70 23.30
CA THR A 36 -3.55 6.23 24.38
C THR A 36 -3.17 5.17 25.42
N ALA A 37 -3.90 4.05 25.53
CA ALA A 37 -3.60 2.98 26.47
C ALA A 37 -2.34 2.18 26.09
N ASN A 38 -1.98 2.16 24.80
CA ASN A 38 -0.86 1.37 24.27
C ASN A 38 0.30 2.26 23.78
N ASN A 39 0.35 3.52 24.21
CA ASN A 39 1.28 4.51 23.68
C ASN A 39 2.75 4.05 23.85
N GLY A 40 3.45 3.85 22.74
CA GLY A 40 4.85 3.43 22.69
C GLY A 40 5.12 1.94 22.93
N LYS A 41 4.09 1.09 22.94
CA LYS A 41 4.24 -0.37 23.09
C LYS A 41 3.86 -1.10 21.82
N ILE A 42 4.60 -2.17 21.50
CA ILE A 42 4.22 -3.10 20.43
C ILE A 42 2.87 -3.72 20.81
N VAL A 43 1.85 -3.43 20.00
CA VAL A 43 0.51 -3.97 20.22
C VAL A 43 0.48 -5.38 19.64
N THR A 44 0.39 -6.38 20.51
CA THR A 44 0.21 -7.77 20.09
C THR A 44 -1.27 -8.05 19.83
N ARG A 45 -1.56 -9.09 19.04
CA ARG A 45 -2.94 -9.53 18.73
C ARG A 45 -3.87 -9.69 19.94
N SER A 46 -3.34 -10.11 21.10
CA SER A 46 -4.13 -10.24 22.33
C SER A 46 -4.49 -8.88 22.93
N MET A 47 -3.62 -7.88 22.82
CA MET A 47 -3.86 -6.52 23.27
C MET A 47 -4.88 -5.79 22.39
N SER A 48 -4.84 -5.96 21.07
CA SER A 48 -5.85 -5.40 20.15
C SER A 48 -7.24 -5.97 20.38
N ARG A 49 -7.37 -7.22 20.84
CA ARG A 49 -8.69 -7.77 21.18
C ARG A 49 -9.29 -7.15 22.45
N VAL A 50 -8.44 -6.76 23.40
CA VAL A 50 -8.87 -6.09 24.64
C VAL A 50 -9.19 -4.62 24.38
N ASN A 51 -8.41 -3.98 23.53
CA ASN A 51 -8.56 -2.58 23.14
C ASN A 51 -8.53 -2.48 21.60
N PRO A 52 -9.69 -2.65 20.93
CA PRO A 52 -9.75 -2.64 19.48
C PRO A 52 -9.41 -1.27 18.90
N ASP A 53 -8.84 -1.29 17.72
CA ASP A 53 -8.51 -0.10 16.94
C ASP A 53 -9.78 0.68 16.59
N GLN A 54 -9.73 1.98 16.83
CA GLN A 54 -10.83 2.90 16.52
C GLN A 54 -10.44 3.74 15.32
N PHE A 55 -11.40 3.97 14.44
CA PHE A 55 -11.19 4.77 13.23
C PHE A 55 -12.11 5.98 13.24
N THR A 56 -11.64 7.09 12.71
CA THR A 56 -12.50 8.23 12.43
C THR A 56 -13.58 7.84 11.42
N GLN A 57 -14.75 8.48 11.50
CA GLN A 57 -15.85 8.24 10.58
C GLN A 57 -15.92 9.45 9.64
N ILE A 58 -15.69 9.24 8.35
CA ILE A 58 -15.65 10.29 7.35
C ILE A 58 -16.56 9.96 6.17
N ALA A 59 -16.99 10.97 5.42
CA ALA A 59 -17.78 10.74 4.21
C ALA A 59 -16.95 10.02 3.14
N ALA A 60 -17.60 9.15 2.37
CA ALA A 60 -16.93 8.36 1.33
C ALA A 60 -16.15 9.22 0.32
N PRO A 61 -16.66 10.37 -0.18
CA PRO A 61 -15.90 11.21 -1.11
C PRO A 61 -14.58 11.72 -0.52
N VAL A 62 -14.57 12.03 0.78
CA VAL A 62 -13.35 12.47 1.49
C VAL A 62 -12.36 11.31 1.59
N LYS A 63 -12.83 10.10 1.91
CA LYS A 63 -11.95 8.93 1.97
C LYS A 63 -11.35 8.60 0.61
N ILE A 64 -12.15 8.67 -0.46
CA ILE A 64 -11.69 8.44 -1.82
C ILE A 64 -10.59 9.44 -2.18
N PHE A 65 -10.79 10.74 -1.87
CA PHE A 65 -9.78 11.76 -2.09
C PHE A 65 -8.46 11.46 -1.35
N LYS A 66 -8.54 11.03 -0.08
CA LYS A 66 -7.36 10.61 0.70
C LYS A 66 -6.64 9.41 0.09
N LEU A 67 -7.38 8.42 -0.41
CA LEU A 67 -6.80 7.26 -1.08
C LEU A 67 -6.07 7.64 -2.38
N LEU A 68 -6.64 8.55 -3.18
CA LEU A 68 -5.99 9.05 -4.39
C LEU A 68 -4.69 9.82 -4.09
N LEU A 69 -4.66 10.57 -2.98
CA LEU A 69 -3.43 11.23 -2.51
C LEU A 69 -2.36 10.23 -2.08
N ALA A 70 -2.76 9.17 -1.38
CA ALA A 70 -1.85 8.11 -0.97
C ALA A 70 -1.27 7.36 -2.18
N GLU A 71 -2.07 7.14 -3.25
CA GLU A 71 -1.59 6.49 -4.47
C GLU A 71 -0.48 7.29 -5.14
N ILE A 72 -0.58 8.63 -5.21
CA ILE A 72 0.50 9.44 -5.78
C ILE A 72 1.77 9.37 -4.92
N ASP A 73 1.65 9.43 -3.59
CA ASP A 73 2.80 9.35 -2.70
C ASP A 73 3.54 8.01 -2.87
N MET A 74 2.78 6.92 -2.97
CA MET A 74 3.33 5.57 -3.22
C MET A 74 3.94 5.44 -4.61
N ASP A 75 3.32 6.00 -5.65
CA ASP A 75 3.83 5.85 -7.01
C ASP A 75 5.13 6.65 -7.20
N VAL A 76 5.22 7.84 -6.60
CA VAL A 76 6.45 8.63 -6.50
C VAL A 76 7.56 7.85 -5.78
N GLU A 77 7.26 7.25 -4.63
CA GLU A 77 8.22 6.41 -3.89
C GLU A 77 8.67 5.19 -4.72
N SER A 78 7.74 4.53 -5.40
CA SER A 78 8.06 3.37 -6.26
C SER A 78 8.89 3.75 -7.49
N MET A 79 8.68 4.95 -8.05
CA MET A 79 9.45 5.47 -9.17
C MET A 79 10.90 5.76 -8.77
N TYR A 80 11.14 6.26 -7.54
CA TYR A 80 12.50 6.43 -7.02
C TYR A 80 13.22 5.09 -6.80
N VAL A 81 12.51 4.06 -6.35
CA VAL A 81 13.06 2.71 -6.19
C VAL A 81 13.37 2.07 -7.55
N ARG A 82 12.50 2.24 -8.56
CA ARG A 82 12.69 1.71 -9.92
C ARG A 82 13.78 2.41 -10.72
N ASN A 83 14.00 3.71 -10.51
CA ASN A 83 15.04 4.48 -11.21
C ASN A 83 16.46 4.37 -10.60
N GLY A 84 16.73 3.35 -9.79
CA GLY A 84 18.09 3.07 -9.29
C GLY A 84 18.43 3.75 -7.95
N GLY A 85 17.42 4.14 -7.16
CA GLY A 85 17.60 4.43 -5.74
C GLY A 85 17.80 3.15 -4.93
N ALA A 86 18.97 2.52 -5.06
CA ALA A 86 19.42 1.50 -4.12
C ALA A 86 19.56 2.13 -2.72
N GLY A 87 18.50 2.03 -1.90
CA GLY A 87 18.59 2.40 -0.48
C GLY A 87 17.35 3.04 0.13
N LEU A 88 16.22 2.32 0.18
CA LEU A 88 15.32 2.42 1.32
C LEU A 88 14.48 1.13 1.48
N SER A 89 15.16 -0.01 1.52
CA SER A 89 14.66 -1.16 2.28
C SER A 89 15.44 -1.19 3.60
N ALA A 90 14.72 -1.33 4.70
CA ALA A 90 15.21 -1.39 6.09
C ALA A 90 15.60 -0.05 6.76
N VAL A 91 14.58 0.71 7.20
CA VAL A 91 14.59 1.24 8.57
C VAL A 91 13.85 0.27 9.47
N VAL A 92 14.40 -0.95 9.57
CA VAL A 92 14.24 -1.77 10.76
C VAL A 92 15.38 -1.34 11.66
N ASP A 93 15.03 -0.77 12.81
CA ASP A 93 15.93 -0.29 13.86
C ASP A 93 16.91 -1.41 14.27
N ALA A 94 18.09 -1.41 13.67
CA ALA A 94 19.15 -2.38 13.87
C ALA A 94 20.11 -1.91 14.98
N ASN A 95 19.56 -1.48 16.14
CA ASN A 95 20.40 -0.91 17.19
C ASN A 95 20.05 -1.37 18.62
N GLU A 96 19.72 -2.65 18.79
CA GLU A 96 19.82 -3.31 20.10
C GLU A 96 20.07 -4.82 19.95
N LEU A 97 21.22 -5.17 19.37
CA LEU A 97 21.84 -6.50 19.57
C LEU A 97 22.78 -6.40 20.76
N ASP A 98 22.21 -6.52 21.97
CA ASP A 98 22.97 -6.81 23.18
C ASP A 98 23.41 -8.29 23.13
N THR A 99 24.70 -8.49 22.90
CA THR A 99 25.41 -9.76 23.01
C THR A 99 25.37 -10.29 24.44
N GLY A 100 24.59 -11.34 24.67
CA GLY A 100 24.54 -12.09 25.93
C GLY A 100 24.31 -13.59 25.71
N ASP A 101 25.43 -14.30 25.53
CA ASP A 101 25.81 -15.65 25.99
C ASP A 101 24.75 -16.74 26.29
N GLY A 102 25.03 -17.96 25.82
CA GLY A 102 24.57 -19.22 26.45
C GLY A 102 23.67 -20.14 25.63
N ASP A 103 24.26 -20.96 24.77
CA ASP A 103 24.17 -22.44 24.79
C ASP A 103 24.28 -23.05 23.37
N GLU A 104 25.42 -23.71 23.17
CA GLU A 104 25.76 -24.61 22.08
C GLU A 104 24.87 -25.86 22.15
N ASP A 105 23.92 -26.02 21.24
CA ASP A 105 23.23 -27.30 21.03
C ASP A 105 23.12 -27.65 19.54
N ASN A 106 24.19 -28.28 19.04
CA ASN A 106 24.13 -29.53 18.29
C ASN A 106 23.06 -29.69 17.20
N TRP A 107 23.19 -28.92 16.11
CA TRP A 107 22.65 -29.34 14.80
C TRP A 107 23.75 -30.06 14.01
N GLU A 108 24.35 -31.09 14.62
CA GLU A 108 25.21 -32.05 13.91
C GLU A 108 24.32 -33.01 13.11
N ASP A 109 24.37 -32.85 11.78
CA ASP A 109 24.60 -33.94 10.84
C ASP A 109 23.91 -35.29 11.16
N ASP A 110 22.60 -35.37 10.91
CA ASP A 110 21.92 -36.63 10.67
C ASP A 110 21.64 -36.76 9.16
N GLY A 111 22.65 -37.27 8.46
CA GLY A 111 22.50 -38.29 7.41
C GLY A 111 21.33 -38.12 6.44
N ILE A 112 21.38 -37.11 5.59
CA ILE A 112 20.55 -37.09 4.38
C ILE A 112 21.33 -37.84 3.30
N GLU A 113 21.03 -39.13 3.19
CA GLU A 113 21.52 -40.01 2.15
C GLU A 113 21.11 -39.48 0.77
N ASP A 114 22.13 -39.12 0.00
CA ASP A 114 22.18 -38.64 -1.38
C ASP A 114 21.62 -39.66 -2.39
N ALA A 115 20.29 -39.85 -2.40
CA ALA A 115 19.62 -40.65 -3.43
C ALA A 115 18.13 -40.25 -3.59
N GLY A 116 17.86 -39.10 -4.21
CA GLY A 116 16.51 -38.75 -4.70
C GLY A 116 16.07 -37.30 -4.48
N LEU A 117 16.78 -36.54 -3.64
CA LEU A 117 16.40 -35.17 -3.33
C LEU A 117 16.66 -34.18 -4.47
N ALA A 118 17.59 -34.45 -5.39
CA ALA A 118 17.80 -33.58 -6.54
C ALA A 118 16.60 -33.57 -7.48
N ASP A 119 16.02 -34.75 -7.75
CA ASP A 119 14.86 -34.92 -8.63
C ASP A 119 13.58 -34.38 -7.97
N GLU A 120 13.45 -34.56 -6.65
CA GLU A 120 12.34 -33.98 -5.87
C GLU A 120 12.47 -32.45 -5.71
N LEU A 121 13.68 -31.93 -5.51
CA LEU A 121 13.94 -30.48 -5.47
C LEU A 121 13.77 -29.84 -6.86
N GLU A 122 14.13 -30.53 -7.94
CA GLU A 122 13.90 -30.10 -9.32
C GLU A 122 12.39 -30.12 -9.66
N TYR A 123 11.64 -31.12 -9.16
CA TYR A 123 10.18 -31.16 -9.24
C TYR A 123 9.52 -30.00 -8.47
N TYR A 124 9.98 -29.69 -7.25
CA TYR A 124 9.49 -28.52 -6.50
C TYR A 124 9.95 -27.20 -7.11
N ALA A 125 11.13 -27.14 -7.72
CA ALA A 125 11.64 -25.96 -8.42
C ALA A 125 10.82 -25.68 -9.70
N HIS A 126 10.42 -26.71 -10.45
CA HIS A 126 9.49 -26.58 -11.57
C HIS A 126 8.12 -26.05 -11.14
N PHE A 127 7.63 -26.43 -9.96
CA PHE A 127 6.41 -25.87 -9.38
C PHE A 127 6.61 -24.43 -8.88
N ALA A 128 7.82 -24.07 -8.46
CA ALA A 128 8.16 -22.74 -7.98
C ALA A 128 8.47 -21.74 -9.12
N ASP A 129 8.77 -22.20 -10.32
CA ASP A 129 9.04 -21.35 -11.50
C ASP A 129 7.73 -20.99 -12.24
N ASP A 130 6.79 -21.94 -12.35
CA ASP A 130 5.52 -21.74 -13.08
C ASP A 130 4.42 -21.02 -12.26
N GLU A 131 4.55 -20.89 -10.93
CA GLU A 131 3.47 -20.40 -10.06
C GLU A 131 3.61 -18.92 -9.65
N PHE A 132 4.63 -18.20 -10.13
CA PHE A 132 4.88 -16.79 -9.76
C PHE A 132 4.99 -15.80 -10.91
N ASP A 133 4.81 -16.21 -12.17
CA ASP A 133 4.58 -15.26 -13.27
C ASP A 133 3.09 -14.86 -13.28
N ASP A 134 2.71 -14.12 -12.25
CA ASP A 134 1.48 -13.33 -12.15
C ASP A 134 1.64 -12.04 -12.99
N ASP A 135 2.28 -12.16 -14.14
CA ASP A 135 2.54 -11.07 -15.07
C ASP A 135 1.25 -10.82 -15.85
N ASP A 136 0.36 -10.03 -15.22
CA ASP A 136 -0.80 -9.35 -15.82
C ASP A 136 -0.45 -8.67 -17.18
N ASP A 137 0.85 -8.49 -17.50
CA ASP A 137 1.39 -7.83 -18.68
C ASP A 137 1.25 -8.67 -19.97
N ASP A 138 1.03 -9.99 -19.91
CA ASP A 138 0.85 -10.87 -21.08
C ASP A 138 -0.62 -11.02 -21.52
N ASP A 139 -1.57 -10.44 -20.78
CA ASP A 139 -2.99 -10.48 -21.12
C ASP A 139 -3.32 -9.48 -22.25
N GLU A 140 -3.77 -10.00 -23.41
CA GLU A 140 -4.16 -9.22 -24.58
C GLU A 140 -5.28 -8.20 -24.27
N ASP A 141 -6.21 -8.52 -23.37
CA ASP A 141 -7.30 -7.62 -22.98
C ASP A 141 -6.77 -6.45 -22.12
N VAL A 142 -5.77 -6.70 -21.27
CA VAL A 142 -5.11 -5.67 -20.45
C VAL A 142 -4.32 -4.70 -21.34
N GLN A 143 -3.57 -5.23 -22.31
CA GLN A 143 -2.82 -4.40 -23.27
C GLN A 143 -3.75 -3.57 -24.17
N ALA A 144 -4.94 -4.06 -24.47
CA ALA A 144 -5.94 -3.34 -25.25
C ALA A 144 -6.64 -2.21 -24.46
N ASP A 145 -6.59 -2.20 -23.13
CA ASP A 145 -7.24 -1.18 -22.31
C ASP A 145 -6.46 0.16 -22.38
N PRO A 146 -7.12 1.29 -22.72
CA PRO A 146 -6.50 2.62 -22.69
C PRO A 146 -5.85 3.00 -21.35
N ILE A 147 -6.34 2.47 -20.22
CA ILE A 147 -5.83 2.72 -18.87
C ILE A 147 -4.41 2.17 -18.72
N TYR A 148 -4.08 1.07 -19.41
CA TYR A 148 -2.76 0.43 -19.32
C TYR A 148 -1.64 1.39 -19.75
N HIS A 149 -1.84 2.11 -20.85
CA HIS A 149 -0.87 3.06 -21.41
C HIS A 149 -0.86 4.45 -20.76
N GLN A 150 -1.83 4.75 -19.89
CA GLN A 150 -1.94 6.06 -19.27
C GLN A 150 -0.92 6.23 -18.13
N ASP A 151 -0.28 7.41 -18.05
CA ASP A 151 0.54 7.78 -16.91
C ASP A 151 -0.36 8.11 -15.71
N LEU A 152 -0.24 7.30 -14.66
CA LEU A 152 -1.06 7.43 -13.47
C LEU A 152 -0.77 8.73 -12.71
N ASN A 153 0.50 9.14 -12.61
CA ASN A 153 0.90 10.35 -11.87
C ASN A 153 0.40 11.61 -12.56
N GLU A 154 0.51 11.67 -13.90
CA GLU A 154 0.03 12.82 -14.67
C GLU A 154 -1.49 12.95 -14.53
N THR A 155 -2.20 11.82 -14.61
CA THR A 155 -3.66 11.79 -14.53
C THR A 155 -4.16 12.16 -13.14
N LEU A 156 -3.62 11.53 -12.09
CA LEU A 156 -3.99 11.84 -10.72
C LEU A 156 -3.58 13.27 -10.34
N GLY A 157 -2.38 13.71 -10.74
CA GLY A 157 -1.89 15.05 -10.46
C GLY A 157 -2.74 16.15 -11.09
N SER A 158 -3.13 15.99 -12.37
CA SER A 158 -4.04 16.93 -13.04
C SER A 158 -5.44 16.92 -12.42
N TYR A 159 -5.96 15.73 -12.07
CA TYR A 159 -7.26 15.57 -11.44
C TYR A 159 -7.34 16.20 -10.04
N LEU A 160 -6.35 15.95 -9.19
CA LEU A 160 -6.32 16.54 -7.85
C LEU A 160 -6.19 18.07 -7.90
N LYS A 161 -5.40 18.62 -8.84
CA LYS A 161 -5.34 20.07 -9.08
C LYS A 161 -6.71 20.64 -9.47
N GLN A 162 -7.45 19.94 -10.32
CA GLN A 162 -8.80 20.35 -10.68
C GLN A 162 -9.74 20.36 -9.46
N ILE A 163 -9.65 19.35 -8.59
CA ILE A 163 -10.47 19.29 -7.36
C ILE A 163 -10.08 20.40 -6.38
N THR A 164 -8.79 20.67 -6.18
CA THR A 164 -8.34 21.68 -5.20
C THR A 164 -8.71 23.10 -5.62
N CYS A 165 -8.87 23.36 -6.92
CA CYS A 165 -9.40 24.62 -7.44
C CYS A 165 -10.91 24.81 -7.23
N ASN A 166 -11.66 23.77 -6.83
CA ASN A 166 -13.10 23.88 -6.58
C ASN A 166 -13.37 24.62 -5.26
N GLU A 167 -14.34 25.54 -5.26
CA GLU A 167 -14.65 26.41 -4.12
C GLU A 167 -15.03 25.63 -2.85
N ASN A 168 -15.63 24.45 -2.99
CA ASN A 168 -16.06 23.61 -1.87
C ASN A 168 -14.93 22.79 -1.22
N PHE A 169 -13.76 22.70 -1.88
CA PHE A 169 -12.65 21.91 -1.39
C PHE A 169 -12.09 22.46 -0.07
N GLY A 170 -11.85 23.77 -0.03
CA GLY A 170 -11.26 24.46 1.12
C GLY A 170 -12.12 24.42 2.39
N THR A 171 -13.44 24.32 2.24
CA THR A 171 -14.36 24.31 3.39
C THR A 171 -14.67 22.90 3.89
N SER A 172 -14.76 21.92 2.98
CA SER A 172 -15.29 20.60 3.31
C SER A 172 -14.22 19.50 3.40
N ILE A 173 -13.15 19.59 2.61
CA ILE A 173 -12.14 18.52 2.50
C ILE A 173 -10.84 18.94 3.18
N ALA A 174 -10.34 20.17 2.92
CA ALA A 174 -9.12 20.73 3.51
C ALA A 174 -8.96 20.51 5.03
N PRO A 175 -9.98 20.74 5.89
CA PRO A 175 -9.82 20.56 7.35
C PRO A 175 -9.73 19.10 7.79
N LEU A 176 -10.10 18.14 6.95
CA LEU A 176 -10.09 16.71 7.27
C LEU A 176 -8.78 16.04 6.85
N LEU A 177 -7.90 16.76 6.14
CA LEU A 177 -6.59 16.27 5.71
C LEU A 177 -5.57 16.33 6.83
N THR A 178 -4.75 15.29 6.92
CA THR A 178 -3.61 15.19 7.82
C THR A 178 -2.45 16.06 7.33
N SER A 179 -1.49 16.35 8.22
CA SER A 179 -0.29 17.14 7.86
C SER A 179 0.53 16.50 6.73
N ARG A 180 0.56 15.16 6.63
CA ARG A 180 1.24 14.45 5.53
C ARG A 180 0.55 14.72 4.20
N GLU A 181 -0.77 14.59 4.17
CA GLU A 181 -1.57 14.80 2.96
C GLU A 181 -1.51 16.26 2.47
N GLN A 182 -1.50 17.22 3.39
CA GLN A 182 -1.31 18.64 3.04
C GLN A 182 0.10 18.89 2.45
N SER A 183 1.13 18.22 2.97
CA SER A 183 2.49 18.30 2.42
C SER A 183 2.54 17.75 0.99
N ILE A 184 1.86 16.62 0.73
CA ILE A 184 1.77 16.04 -0.62
C ILE A 184 1.11 17.04 -1.58
N LEU A 185 -0.04 17.61 -1.22
CA LEU A 185 -0.72 18.62 -2.02
C LEU A 185 0.14 19.86 -2.30
N SER A 186 0.97 20.27 -1.34
CA SER A 186 1.87 21.42 -1.52
C SER A 186 3.03 21.18 -2.48
N LYS A 187 3.37 19.91 -2.74
CA LYS A 187 4.46 19.51 -3.64
C LYS A 187 4.01 19.32 -5.09
N MET A 188 2.70 19.33 -5.34
CA MET A 188 2.08 19.18 -6.66
C MET A 188 2.00 20.50 -7.42
#